data_AF-A0A4S8IZA9-F1
#
_entry.id   AF-A0A4S8IZA9-F1
#
_cell.length_a   1.000
_cell.length_b   1.000
_cell.length_c   1.000
_cell.angle_alpha   90.00
_cell.angle_beta   90.00
_cell.angle_gamma   90.00
#
_symmetry.space_group_name_H-M   'P 1'
#
loop_
_entity.id
_entity.type
_entity.pdbx_description
1 polymer ?
#
loop_
_entity_poly.entity_id
_entity_poly.type
_entity_poly.pdbx_seq_one_letter_code
_entity_poly.pdbx_strand_id
1 'polypeptide(L)'
;MAEETGLGYSGGGEAVDGSIGLEAAIQALNTIIQLHFEKILEKKREVDEQKKEMWRLFQLFFLFLAVVLAAQLGAPPERLQCRHCWAPIGLLSLGHLAFYVAVAQTLRCINGFKYQRRCHKLTLALATDRLKLLKMRFSSYSAVAAGADPPPVLPRDFEIHYQEPPDSYLGKFKRSWAMHFGFLMCTFGVMVSASVVLLCF
;
A
#
# COMPACT_ATOMS: atom_id res chain seq x y z
N MET A 1 48.81 24.13 -61.26
CA MET A 1 49.51 22.82 -61.35
C MET A 1 48.88 21.98 -60.24
N ALA A 2 47.89 21.11 -60.51
CA ALA A 2 48.01 19.78 -61.15
C ALA A 2 49.05 18.92 -60.40
N GLU A 3 48.82 17.70 -59.94
CA GLU A 3 47.80 16.67 -60.23
C GLU A 3 47.86 15.57 -59.12
N GLU A 4 46.97 14.59 -59.23
CA GLU A 4 46.46 13.58 -58.29
C GLU A 4 47.44 12.52 -57.74
N THR A 5 47.02 11.82 -56.68
CA THR A 5 46.62 10.40 -56.74
C THR A 5 46.14 9.90 -55.37
N GLY A 6 44.97 9.27 -55.37
CA GLY A 6 44.34 8.70 -54.18
C GLY A 6 44.88 7.33 -53.77
N LEU A 7 44.53 6.94 -52.55
CA LEU A 7 44.38 5.55 -52.14
C LEU A 7 43.36 5.53 -51.01
N GLY A 8 42.18 4.99 -51.32
CA GLY A 8 41.23 4.61 -50.31
C GLY A 8 41.76 3.42 -49.51
N TYR A 9 41.49 3.42 -48.21
CA TYR A 9 41.32 2.19 -47.47
C TYR A 9 40.13 2.35 -46.54
N SER A 10 39.03 1.75 -46.99
CA SER A 10 37.85 1.43 -46.21
C SER A 10 38.17 0.21 -45.33
N GLY A 11 37.61 0.18 -44.12
CA GLY A 11 37.38 -1.07 -43.39
C GLY A 11 38.19 -1.24 -42.11
N GLY A 12 37.49 -1.27 -40.99
CA GLY A 12 38.07 -1.63 -39.69
C GLY A 12 37.08 -1.47 -38.54
N GLY A 13 35.94 -2.16 -38.61
CA GLY A 13 34.77 -1.99 -37.74
C GLY A 13 35.04 -1.91 -36.23
N GLU A 14 34.61 -0.80 -35.63
CA GLU A 14 34.11 -0.78 -34.26
C GLU A 14 32.65 -1.26 -34.27
N ALA A 15 32.47 -2.56 -34.40
CA ALA A 15 31.25 -3.23 -33.98
C ALA A 15 31.37 -3.52 -32.47
N VAL A 16 31.40 -2.46 -31.67
CA VAL A 16 31.22 -2.57 -30.21
C VAL A 16 29.79 -2.19 -29.90
N ASP A 17 28.99 -3.24 -29.79
CA ASP A 17 28.03 -3.38 -28.70
C ASP A 17 26.61 -2.79 -28.83
N GLY A 18 25.85 -3.28 -29.82
CA GLY A 18 24.38 -3.21 -29.79
C GLY A 18 23.70 -4.38 -29.07
N SER A 19 24.44 -5.46 -28.77
CA SER A 19 23.89 -6.70 -28.20
C SER A 19 23.95 -6.77 -26.67
N ILE A 20 24.96 -6.19 -26.02
CA ILE A 20 25.02 -6.11 -24.54
C ILE A 20 23.94 -5.13 -24.04
N GLY A 21 23.53 -4.15 -24.85
CA GLY A 21 22.44 -3.23 -24.52
C GLY A 21 21.07 -3.89 -24.33
N LEU A 22 20.67 -4.83 -25.20
CA LEU A 22 19.36 -5.46 -25.11
C LEU A 22 19.28 -6.50 -23.99
N GLU A 23 20.26 -7.40 -23.90
CA GLU A 23 20.27 -8.43 -22.88
C GLU A 23 20.38 -7.81 -21.49
N ALA A 24 21.25 -6.81 -21.32
CA ALA A 24 21.35 -6.06 -20.07
C ALA A 24 20.03 -5.35 -19.72
N ALA A 25 19.32 -4.82 -20.71
CA ALA A 25 18.09 -4.08 -20.45
C ALA A 25 16.89 -5.02 -20.19
N ILE A 26 16.83 -6.21 -20.83
CA ILE A 26 15.91 -7.29 -20.46
C ILE A 26 16.20 -7.81 -19.06
N GLN A 27 17.48 -8.01 -18.72
CA GLN A 27 17.91 -8.46 -17.40
C GLN A 27 17.55 -7.43 -16.33
N ALA A 28 17.85 -6.15 -16.55
CA ALA A 28 17.49 -5.05 -15.66
C ALA A 28 15.98 -4.99 -15.41
N LEU A 29 15.18 -5.15 -16.46
CA LEU A 29 13.73 -5.10 -16.36
C LEU A 29 13.16 -6.30 -15.58
N ASN A 30 13.71 -7.50 -15.77
CA ASN A 30 13.37 -8.67 -14.96
C ASN A 30 13.72 -8.46 -13.48
N THR A 31 14.88 -7.87 -13.17
CA THR A 31 15.28 -7.52 -11.80
C THR A 31 14.30 -6.53 -11.17
N ILE A 32 13.89 -5.49 -11.90
CA ILE A 32 12.91 -4.50 -11.41
C ILE A 32 11.54 -5.15 -11.14
N ILE A 33 11.09 -6.04 -12.05
CA ILE A 33 9.86 -6.81 -11.88
C ILE A 33 9.92 -7.66 -10.61
N GLN A 34 11.03 -8.39 -10.40
CA GLN A 34 11.22 -9.22 -9.22
C GLN A 34 11.20 -8.40 -7.93
N LEU A 35 11.90 -7.25 -7.93
CA LEU A 35 11.93 -6.34 -6.77
C LEU A 35 10.54 -5.81 -6.42
N HIS A 36 9.76 -5.37 -7.40
CA HIS A 36 8.40 -4.87 -7.15
C HIS A 36 7.45 -5.98 -6.71
N PHE A 37 7.61 -7.19 -7.22
CA PHE A 37 6.84 -8.34 -6.77
C PHE A 37 7.13 -8.69 -5.31
N GLU A 38 8.40 -8.70 -4.91
CA GLU A 38 8.83 -8.93 -3.53
C GLU A 38 8.26 -7.85 -2.60
N LYS A 39 8.37 -6.57 -2.97
CA LYS A 39 7.77 -5.46 -2.21
C LYS A 39 6.24 -5.59 -2.09
N ILE A 40 5.55 -6.09 -3.11
CA ILE A 40 4.09 -6.34 -3.03
C ILE A 40 3.77 -7.41 -2.00
N LEU A 41 4.57 -8.48 -1.92
CA LEU A 41 4.38 -9.55 -0.95
C LEU A 41 4.69 -9.07 0.47
N GLU A 42 5.77 -8.31 0.65
CA GLU A 42 6.13 -7.69 1.91
C GLU A 42 5.03 -6.76 2.42
N LYS A 43 4.53 -5.84 1.58
CA LYS A 43 3.41 -4.95 1.96
C LYS A 43 2.11 -5.69 2.22
N LYS A 44 1.89 -6.84 1.57
CA LYS A 44 0.75 -7.70 1.90
C LYS A 44 0.90 -8.31 3.30
N ARG A 45 2.09 -8.80 3.65
CA ARG A 45 2.40 -9.35 4.99
C ARG A 45 2.20 -8.30 6.07
N GLU A 46 2.73 -7.10 5.89
CA GLU A 46 2.54 -5.97 6.82
C GLU A 46 1.06 -5.62 7.02
N VAL A 47 0.26 -5.60 5.93
CA VAL A 47 -1.20 -5.37 6.02
C VAL A 47 -1.88 -6.47 6.83
N ASP A 48 -1.50 -7.72 6.63
CA ASP A 48 -2.13 -8.85 7.32
C ASP A 48 -1.74 -8.88 8.81
N GLU A 49 -0.52 -8.47 9.16
CA GLU A 49 -0.09 -8.26 10.54
C GLU A 49 -0.90 -7.14 11.23
N GLN A 50 -1.05 -5.98 10.58
CA GLN A 50 -1.86 -4.88 11.13
C GLN A 50 -3.33 -5.26 11.29
N LYS A 51 -3.89 -6.12 10.42
CA LYS A 51 -5.24 -6.65 10.62
C LYS A 51 -5.34 -7.54 11.85
N LYS A 52 -4.33 -8.40 12.10
CA LYS A 52 -4.29 -9.23 13.31
C LYS A 52 -4.24 -8.35 14.56
N GLU A 53 -3.43 -7.29 14.53
CA GLU A 53 -3.38 -6.32 15.62
C GLU A 53 -4.73 -5.63 15.83
N MET A 54 -5.39 -5.23 14.76
CA MET A 54 -6.74 -4.66 14.82
C MET A 54 -7.72 -5.62 15.50
N TRP A 55 -7.73 -6.91 15.12
CA TRP A 55 -8.57 -7.93 15.76
C TRP A 55 -8.24 -8.11 17.25
N ARG A 56 -6.95 -8.08 17.61
CA ARG A 56 -6.51 -8.15 19.00
C ARG A 56 -7.02 -6.96 19.82
N LEU A 57 -6.95 -5.74 19.26
CA LEU A 57 -7.50 -4.54 19.89
C LEU A 57 -9.01 -4.65 20.11
N PHE A 58 -9.76 -5.15 19.12
CA PHE A 58 -11.20 -5.40 19.28
C PHE A 58 -11.49 -6.40 20.39
N GLN A 59 -10.76 -7.53 20.45
CA GLN A 59 -10.93 -8.53 21.50
C GLN A 59 -10.66 -7.96 22.89
N LEU A 60 -9.55 -7.24 23.07
CA LEU A 60 -9.20 -6.59 24.33
C LEU A 60 -10.25 -5.55 24.75
N PHE A 61 -10.76 -4.78 23.79
CA PHE A 61 -11.80 -3.80 24.04
C PHE A 61 -13.12 -4.44 24.48
N PHE A 62 -13.57 -5.49 23.78
CA PHE A 62 -14.78 -6.21 24.18
C PHE A 62 -14.64 -6.90 25.54
N LEU A 63 -13.46 -7.45 25.84
CA LEU A 63 -13.15 -8.00 27.16
C LEU A 63 -13.22 -6.91 28.24
N PHE A 64 -12.63 -5.73 27.98
CA PHE A 64 -12.73 -4.57 28.86
C PHE A 64 -14.18 -4.16 29.11
N LEU A 65 -15.00 -4.07 28.05
CA LEU A 65 -16.44 -3.78 28.19
C LEU A 65 -17.16 -4.82 29.04
N ALA A 66 -16.90 -6.11 28.80
CA ALA A 66 -17.51 -7.20 29.54
C ALA A 66 -17.16 -7.15 31.03
N VAL A 67 -15.89 -6.89 31.37
CA VAL A 67 -15.43 -6.76 32.76
C VAL A 67 -16.06 -5.55 33.44
N VAL A 68 -16.12 -4.40 32.76
CA VAL A 68 -16.73 -3.18 33.30
C VAL A 68 -18.24 -3.37 33.53
N LEU A 69 -18.95 -3.99 32.59
CA LEU A 69 -20.38 -4.29 32.75
C LEU A 69 -20.63 -5.32 33.85
N ALA A 70 -19.83 -6.39 33.94
CA ALA A 70 -19.94 -7.38 35.02
C ALA A 70 -19.68 -6.75 36.40
N ALA A 71 -18.71 -5.84 36.50
CA ALA A 71 -18.43 -5.11 37.73
C ALA A 71 -19.59 -4.17 38.12
N GLN A 72 -20.27 -3.55 37.15
CA GLN A 72 -21.46 -2.74 37.41
C GLN A 72 -22.64 -3.61 37.90
N LEU A 73 -22.89 -4.77 37.27
CA LEU A 73 -23.97 -5.69 37.66
C LEU A 73 -23.74 -6.35 39.04
N GLY A 74 -22.48 -6.58 39.42
CA GLY A 74 -22.13 -7.18 40.71
C GLY A 74 -22.06 -6.19 41.88
N ALA A 75 -22.18 -4.89 41.63
CA ALA A 75 -22.11 -3.87 42.66
C ALA A 75 -23.44 -3.77 43.44
N PRO A 76 -23.44 -3.76 44.78
CA PRO A 76 -24.66 -3.59 45.56
C PRO A 76 -25.27 -2.19 45.34
N PRO A 77 -26.60 -2.09 45.21
CA PRO A 77 -27.30 -0.84 44.84
C PRO A 77 -27.07 0.31 45.84
N GLU A 78 -26.71 -0.01 47.10
CA GLU A 78 -26.44 1.01 48.12
C GLU A 78 -25.06 1.69 48.02
N ARG A 79 -24.08 1.12 47.29
CA ARG A 79 -22.72 1.69 47.19
C ARG A 79 -22.53 2.68 46.04
N LEU A 80 -23.44 2.72 45.06
CA LEU A 80 -23.35 3.61 43.91
C LEU A 80 -24.21 4.87 44.14
N GLN A 81 -23.88 5.64 45.18
CA GLN A 81 -24.37 7.02 45.28
C GLN A 81 -23.81 7.83 44.09
N CYS A 82 -24.63 8.71 43.50
CA CYS A 82 -24.33 9.54 42.31
C CYS A 82 -22.94 10.22 42.31
N ARG A 83 -22.31 10.39 43.47
CA ARG A 83 -20.96 10.96 43.63
C ARG A 83 -19.82 10.04 43.12
N HIS A 84 -20.00 8.72 43.13
CA HIS A 84 -19.00 7.74 42.64
C HIS A 84 -19.30 7.20 41.23
N CYS A 85 -20.45 7.57 40.63
CA CYS A 85 -20.87 7.24 39.27
C CYS A 85 -19.88 7.76 38.19
N TRP A 86 -19.13 8.83 38.48
CA TRP A 86 -18.16 9.41 37.56
C TRP A 86 -16.96 8.51 37.27
N ALA A 87 -16.58 7.62 38.20
CA ALA A 87 -15.44 6.72 38.01
C ALA A 87 -15.68 5.69 36.88
N PRO A 88 -16.79 4.92 36.86
CA PRO A 88 -17.06 4.00 35.74
C PRO A 88 -17.31 4.74 34.43
N ILE A 89 -17.97 5.90 34.44
CA ILE A 89 -18.18 6.72 33.23
C ILE A 89 -16.83 7.23 32.67
N GLY A 90 -15.97 7.74 33.55
CA GLY A 90 -14.62 8.21 33.21
C GLY A 90 -13.76 7.10 32.64
N LEU A 91 -13.76 5.92 33.27
CA LEU A 91 -13.02 4.75 32.78
C LEU A 91 -13.57 4.26 31.43
N LEU A 92 -14.89 4.20 31.26
CA LEU A 92 -15.53 3.77 30.03
C LEU A 92 -15.23 4.75 28.88
N SER A 93 -15.33 6.05 29.12
CA SER A 93 -15.00 7.09 28.14
C SER A 93 -13.53 7.09 27.74
N LEU A 94 -12.61 6.98 28.71
CA LEU A 94 -11.18 6.88 28.44
C LEU A 94 -10.84 5.60 27.63
N GLY A 95 -11.46 4.47 27.99
CA GLY A 95 -11.27 3.21 27.27
C GLY A 95 -11.73 3.27 25.82
N HIS A 96 -12.88 3.90 25.56
CA HIS A 96 -13.37 4.14 24.19
C HIS A 96 -12.46 5.10 23.42
N LEU A 97 -12.02 6.19 24.03
CA LEU A 97 -11.12 7.14 23.39
C LEU A 97 -9.79 6.48 23.00
N ALA A 98 -9.17 5.74 23.93
CA ALA A 98 -7.92 5.02 23.67
C ALA A 98 -8.09 3.99 22.56
N PHE A 99 -9.18 3.22 22.58
CA PHE A 99 -9.52 2.27 21.54
C PHE A 99 -9.69 2.93 20.17
N TYR A 100 -10.42 4.05 20.09
CA TYR A 100 -10.62 4.76 18.82
C TYR A 100 -9.34 5.36 18.26
N VAL A 101 -8.47 5.91 19.11
CA VAL A 101 -7.16 6.40 18.67
C VAL A 101 -6.32 5.25 18.12
N ALA A 102 -6.26 4.12 18.82
CA ALA A 102 -5.51 2.94 18.40
C ALA A 102 -6.02 2.38 17.06
N VAL A 103 -7.34 2.18 16.93
CA VAL A 103 -7.96 1.71 15.68
C VAL A 103 -7.74 2.70 14.54
N ALA A 104 -7.87 4.00 14.78
CA ALA A 104 -7.63 5.02 13.76
C ALA A 104 -6.17 5.02 13.28
N GLN A 105 -5.20 4.80 14.19
CA GLN A 105 -3.79 4.66 13.82
C GLN A 105 -3.54 3.40 13.00
N THR A 106 -4.02 2.23 13.45
CA THR A 106 -3.87 0.96 12.73
C THR A 106 -4.51 1.02 11.34
N LEU A 107 -5.69 1.64 11.20
CA LEU A 107 -6.34 1.85 9.90
C LEU A 107 -5.56 2.78 8.98
N ARG A 108 -4.95 3.86 9.50
CA ARG A 108 -4.05 4.73 8.72
C ARG A 108 -2.86 3.94 8.17
N CYS A 109 -2.24 3.10 9.00
CA CYS A 109 -1.15 2.22 8.58
C CYS A 109 -1.59 1.24 7.48
N ILE A 110 -2.71 0.54 7.68
CA ILE A 110 -3.27 -0.39 6.69
C ILE A 110 -3.54 0.33 5.36
N ASN A 111 -4.12 1.53 5.39
CA ASN A 111 -4.42 2.28 4.18
C ASN A 111 -3.16 2.78 3.48
N GLY A 112 -2.13 3.20 4.24
CA GLY A 112 -0.82 3.56 3.71
C GLY A 112 -0.16 2.38 2.98
N PHE A 113 -0.13 1.20 3.61
CA PHE A 113 0.43 0.00 2.98
C PHE A 113 -0.38 -0.48 1.78
N LYS A 114 -1.73 -0.38 1.83
CA LYS A 114 -2.58 -0.69 0.66
C LYS A 114 -2.30 0.25 -0.51
N TYR A 115 -2.10 1.54 -0.23
CA TYR A 115 -1.73 2.53 -1.24
C TYR A 115 -0.36 2.19 -1.86
N GLN A 116 0.68 2.02 -1.03
CA GLN A 116 2.02 1.63 -1.49
C GLN A 116 2.01 0.33 -2.32
N ARG A 117 1.28 -0.69 -1.85
CA ARG A 117 1.11 -1.95 -2.59
C ARG A 117 0.45 -1.73 -3.95
N ARG A 118 -0.52 -0.81 -4.05
CA ARG A 118 -1.16 -0.47 -5.33
C ARG A 118 -0.18 0.23 -6.27
N CYS A 119 0.65 1.15 -5.77
CA CYS A 119 1.70 1.79 -6.57
C CYS A 119 2.68 0.76 -7.14
N HIS A 120 3.15 -0.18 -6.30
CA HIS A 120 4.02 -1.26 -6.78
C HIS A 120 3.32 -2.17 -7.78
N LYS A 121 2.01 -2.43 -7.64
CA LYS A 121 1.25 -3.22 -8.62
C LYS A 121 1.13 -2.51 -9.98
N LEU A 122 0.93 -1.19 -9.98
CA LEU A 122 0.88 -0.39 -11.22
C LEU A 122 2.25 -0.35 -11.89
N THR A 123 3.29 -0.08 -11.11
CA THR A 123 4.69 -0.05 -11.57
C THR A 123 5.11 -1.40 -12.16
N LEU A 124 4.75 -2.51 -11.50
CA LEU A 124 4.98 -3.87 -12.00
C LEU A 124 4.26 -4.15 -13.31
N ALA A 125 3.01 -3.70 -13.45
CA ALA A 125 2.23 -3.88 -14.68
C ALA A 125 2.89 -3.13 -15.85
N LEU A 126 3.33 -1.88 -15.61
CA LEU A 126 4.04 -1.08 -16.60
C LEU A 126 5.38 -1.70 -16.99
N ALA A 127 6.17 -2.16 -16.01
CA ALA A 127 7.44 -2.86 -16.24
C ALA A 127 7.25 -4.13 -17.10
N THR A 128 6.20 -4.91 -16.79
CA THR A 128 5.86 -6.14 -17.53
C THR A 128 5.42 -5.81 -18.96
N ASP A 129 4.67 -4.74 -19.16
CA ASP A 129 4.23 -4.31 -20.49
C ASP A 129 5.40 -3.85 -21.36
N ARG A 130 6.32 -3.05 -20.79
CA ARG A 130 7.57 -2.65 -21.46
C ARG A 130 8.40 -3.88 -21.85
N LEU A 131 8.51 -4.87 -20.97
CA LEU A 131 9.25 -6.11 -21.26
C LEU A 131 8.64 -6.86 -22.45
N LYS A 132 7.31 -6.93 -22.52
CA LYS A 132 6.60 -7.55 -23.65
C LYS A 132 6.84 -6.77 -24.95
N LEU A 133 6.73 -5.44 -24.92
CA LEU A 133 6.97 -4.59 -26.09
C LEU A 133 8.39 -4.74 -26.62
N LEU A 134 9.39 -4.77 -25.73
CA LEU A 134 10.79 -4.97 -26.09
C LEU A 134 11.04 -6.35 -26.71
N LYS A 135 10.50 -7.41 -26.10
CA LYS A 135 10.59 -8.78 -26.66
C LYS A 135 9.88 -8.90 -28.01
N MET A 136 8.71 -8.28 -28.17
CA MET A 136 7.97 -8.29 -29.44
C MET A 136 8.71 -7.52 -30.53
N ARG A 137 9.18 -6.30 -30.25
CA ARG A 137 9.94 -5.47 -31.19
C ARG A 137 11.21 -6.18 -31.66
N PHE A 138 11.89 -6.89 -30.76
CA PHE A 138 13.11 -7.62 -31.13
C PHE A 138 12.82 -8.93 -31.88
N SER A 139 11.76 -9.65 -31.52
CA SER A 139 11.31 -10.85 -32.25
C SER A 139 10.87 -10.52 -33.69
N SER A 140 10.12 -9.44 -33.88
CA SER A 140 9.74 -8.96 -35.22
C SER A 140 10.94 -8.42 -35.99
N TYR A 141 11.88 -7.75 -35.33
CA TYR A 141 13.12 -7.31 -35.95
C TYR A 141 13.98 -8.48 -36.44
N SER A 142 14.21 -9.48 -35.59
CA SER A 142 14.97 -10.69 -35.93
C SER A 142 14.34 -11.52 -37.05
N ALA A 143 13.02 -11.40 -37.27
CA ALA A 143 12.30 -12.11 -38.34
C ALA A 143 12.32 -11.37 -39.68
N VAL A 144 12.52 -10.04 -39.70
CA VAL A 144 12.40 -9.19 -40.90
C VAL A 144 13.76 -8.67 -41.37
N ALA A 145 14.74 -8.53 -40.47
CA ALA A 145 16.03 -7.91 -40.73
C ALA A 145 17.19 -8.89 -40.49
N ALA A 146 17.35 -9.89 -41.38
CA ALA A 146 18.59 -10.66 -41.48
C ALA A 146 19.69 -9.78 -42.12
N GLY A 147 20.24 -8.82 -41.37
CA GLY A 147 21.40 -8.03 -41.81
C GLY A 147 21.37 -6.51 -41.60
N ALA A 148 20.40 -5.95 -40.86
CA ALA A 148 20.47 -4.55 -40.44
C ALA A 148 20.84 -4.44 -38.95
N ASP A 149 21.42 -3.30 -38.54
CA ASP A 149 21.77 -3.02 -37.14
C ASP A 149 20.52 -2.88 -36.26
N PRO A 150 20.49 -3.51 -35.07
CA PRO A 150 19.34 -3.48 -34.18
C PRO A 150 18.96 -2.03 -33.84
N PRO A 151 17.65 -1.71 -33.79
CA PRO A 151 17.21 -0.36 -33.46
C PRO A 151 17.73 0.03 -32.07
N PRO A 152 18.27 1.25 -31.90
CA PRO A 152 18.90 1.65 -30.67
C PRO A 152 17.90 1.60 -29.51
N VAL A 153 18.28 0.86 -28.47
CA VAL A 153 17.60 0.82 -27.18
C VAL A 153 17.72 2.21 -26.54
N LEU A 154 16.65 3.00 -26.60
CA LEU A 154 16.64 4.31 -25.95
C LEU A 154 16.44 4.13 -24.44
N PRO A 155 17.16 4.89 -23.58
CA PRO A 155 17.00 4.83 -22.12
C PRO A 155 15.55 5.00 -21.65
N ARG A 156 14.75 5.75 -22.40
CA ARG A 156 13.30 5.97 -22.15
C ARG A 156 12.44 4.72 -22.31
N ASP A 157 12.91 3.68 -23.01
CA ASP A 157 12.19 2.42 -23.16
C ASP A 157 12.25 1.52 -21.90
N PHE A 158 13.19 1.81 -20.98
CA PHE A 158 13.40 1.05 -19.74
C PHE A 158 13.23 1.89 -18.46
N GLU A 159 13.08 3.21 -18.61
CA GLU A 159 12.83 4.13 -17.50
C GLU A 159 11.39 3.98 -16.99
N ILE A 160 11.23 3.30 -15.86
CA ILE A 160 9.93 3.08 -15.21
C ILE A 160 9.65 4.25 -14.28
N HIS A 161 8.77 5.16 -14.70
CA HIS A 161 8.30 6.21 -13.82
C HIS A 161 7.40 5.64 -12.72
N TYR A 162 7.54 6.13 -11.49
CA TYR A 162 6.68 5.76 -10.38
C TYR A 162 5.23 6.12 -10.70
N GLN A 163 4.32 5.17 -10.58
CA GLN A 163 2.92 5.36 -10.96
C GLN A 163 2.03 5.41 -9.74
N GLU A 164 1.42 6.57 -9.53
CA GLU A 164 0.50 6.82 -8.42
C GLU A 164 -0.93 6.44 -8.80
N PRO A 165 -1.69 5.81 -7.88
CA PRO A 165 -3.13 5.64 -8.04
C PRO A 165 -3.82 7.00 -8.18
N PRO A 166 -4.89 7.11 -8.99
CA PRO A 166 -5.64 8.36 -9.13
C PRO A 166 -6.24 8.80 -7.79
N ASP A 167 -6.37 10.11 -7.57
CA ASP A 167 -6.85 10.71 -6.30
C ASP A 167 -8.21 10.18 -5.84
N SER A 168 -9.06 9.78 -6.79
CA SER A 168 -10.36 9.15 -6.51
C SER A 168 -10.25 7.84 -5.70
N TYR A 169 -9.08 7.17 -5.73
CA TYR A 169 -8.81 5.96 -4.94
C TYR A 169 -8.80 6.26 -3.44
N LEU A 170 -8.10 7.31 -3.01
CA LEU A 170 -8.05 7.73 -1.60
C LEU A 170 -9.40 8.31 -1.13
N GLY A 171 -10.11 9.01 -2.02
CA GLY A 171 -11.44 9.56 -1.73
C GLY A 171 -12.46 8.52 -1.29
N LYS A 172 -12.44 7.31 -1.90
CA LYS A 172 -13.32 6.20 -1.51
C LYS A 172 -13.06 5.71 -0.08
N PHE A 173 -11.79 5.63 0.33
CA PHE A 173 -11.43 5.23 1.69
C PHE A 173 -11.86 6.29 2.70
N LYS A 174 -11.63 7.57 2.40
CA LYS A 174 -12.01 8.68 3.29
C LYS A 174 -13.53 8.72 3.54
N ARG A 175 -14.33 8.54 2.48
CA ARG A 175 -15.80 8.51 2.59
C ARG A 175 -16.30 7.29 3.38
N SER A 176 -15.76 6.11 3.09
CA SER A 176 -16.13 4.90 3.82
C SER A 176 -15.77 5.02 5.30
N TRP A 177 -14.56 5.52 5.61
CA TRP A 177 -14.10 5.70 6.99
C TRP A 177 -14.97 6.69 7.77
N ALA A 178 -15.36 7.81 7.18
CA ALA A 178 -16.21 8.80 7.83
C ALA A 178 -17.55 8.20 8.31
N MET A 179 -18.15 7.32 7.52
CA MET A 179 -19.40 6.63 7.89
C MET A 179 -19.19 5.68 9.08
N HIS A 180 -18.14 4.85 9.04
CA HIS A 180 -17.85 3.90 10.13
C HIS A 180 -17.48 4.64 11.43
N PHE A 181 -16.72 5.72 11.33
CA PHE A 181 -16.38 6.58 12.46
C PHE A 181 -17.62 7.23 13.07
N GLY A 182 -18.53 7.73 12.24
CA GLY A 182 -19.82 8.26 12.70
C GLY A 182 -20.65 7.20 13.44
N PHE A 183 -20.73 5.98 12.90
CA PHE A 183 -21.41 4.87 13.57
C PHE A 183 -20.79 4.55 14.94
N LEU A 184 -19.46 4.51 15.04
CA LEU A 184 -18.74 4.29 16.31
C LEU A 184 -19.02 5.41 17.32
N MET A 185 -19.07 6.67 16.89
CA MET A 185 -19.43 7.79 17.78
C MET A 185 -20.87 7.69 18.28
N CYS A 186 -21.82 7.30 17.42
CA CYS A 186 -23.20 7.09 17.84
C CYS A 186 -23.31 5.96 18.87
N THR A 187 -22.64 4.82 18.65
CA THR A 187 -22.69 3.70 19.62
C THR A 187 -22.05 4.07 20.95
N PHE A 188 -20.97 4.86 20.94
CA PHE A 188 -20.40 5.43 22.17
C PHE A 188 -21.39 6.32 22.92
N GLY A 189 -22.06 7.24 22.24
CA GLY A 189 -23.06 8.12 22.84
C GLY A 189 -24.21 7.34 23.49
N VAL A 190 -24.70 6.30 22.82
CA VAL A 190 -25.73 5.40 23.36
C VAL A 190 -25.23 4.65 24.59
N MET A 191 -24.01 4.10 24.54
CA MET A 191 -23.38 3.39 25.67
C MET A 191 -23.24 4.29 26.90
N VAL A 192 -22.69 5.50 26.76
CA VAL A 192 -22.54 6.46 27.86
C VAL A 192 -23.90 6.85 28.42
N SER A 193 -24.88 7.14 27.56
CA SER A 193 -26.24 7.49 27.99
C SER A 193 -26.90 6.36 28.78
N ALA A 194 -26.76 5.11 28.31
CA ALA A 194 -27.27 3.94 29.01
C ALA A 194 -26.59 3.72 30.36
N SER A 195 -25.26 3.88 30.45
CA SER A 195 -24.55 3.80 31.74
C SER A 195 -25.00 4.89 32.71
N VAL A 196 -25.23 6.11 32.25
CA VAL A 196 -25.78 7.18 33.10
C VAL A 196 -27.17 6.82 33.60
N VAL A 197 -28.05 6.31 32.72
CA VAL A 197 -29.41 5.91 33.13
C VAL A 197 -29.35 4.80 34.19
N LEU A 198 -28.56 3.75 33.98
CA LEU A 198 -28.46 2.63 34.91
C LEU A 198 -27.80 2.97 36.26
N LEU A 199 -26.94 3.99 36.30
CA LEU A 199 -26.21 4.37 37.52
C LEU A 199 -26.84 5.54 38.28
N CYS A 200 -27.70 6.33 37.64
CA CYS A 200 -28.31 7.53 38.23
C CYS A 200 -29.82 7.41 38.46
N PHE A 201 -30.51 6.44 37.84
CA PHE A 201 -31.95 6.19 37.98
C PHE A 201 -32.22 4.72 38.30
#